data_AF-A0A813F4U8-F1
#
_entry.id   AF-A0A813F4U8-F1
#
_cell.length_a   1.000
_cell.length_b   1.000
_cell.length_c   1.000
_cell.angle_alpha   90.00
_cell.angle_beta   90.00
_cell.angle_gamma   90.00
#
_symmetry.space_group_name_H-M   'P 1'
#
loop_
_entity.id
_entity.type
_entity.pdbx_description
1 polymer ?
#
loop_
_entity_poly.entity_id
_entity_poly.type
_entity_poly.pdbx_seq_one_letter_code
_entity_poly.pdbx_strand_id
1 'polypeptide(L)'
;HLCTVEASHDWTGLQLKEAIQASSEVEASTQRLVLGSGGELRDQDLIGSALGNAEEADLLLIRKGRYDGSYEAQPTWNGLCKFEIAGSTVYRGELSAPVLWDEANPRKCKFTHHVNGTAEWATRHTNGTHTAEQGLDETFELEFLADTPQAGFRGQFQRSYEGKLDLQIGRFC
;
A
#
# COMPACT_ATOMS: atom_id res chain seq x y z
N HIS A 1 16.50 16.05 -13.46
CA HIS A 1 17.25 14.96 -14.12
C HIS A 1 17.90 14.12 -13.05
N LEU A 2 17.56 12.84 -12.91
CA LEU A 2 18.11 11.95 -11.87
C LEU A 2 19.34 11.19 -12.40
N CYS A 3 19.18 10.47 -13.51
CA CYS A 3 20.25 9.75 -14.20
C CYS A 3 19.87 9.52 -15.67
N THR A 4 20.84 9.07 -16.47
CA THR A 4 20.64 8.53 -17.82
C THR A 4 21.11 7.08 -17.80
N VAL A 5 20.32 6.17 -18.37
CA VAL A 5 20.62 4.73 -18.40
C VAL A 5 20.50 4.24 -19.84
N GLU A 6 21.55 3.60 -20.34
CA GLU A 6 21.49 2.87 -21.61
C GLU A 6 20.78 1.55 -21.38
N ALA A 7 19.69 1.31 -22.11
CA ALA A 7 18.86 0.12 -21.98
C ALA A 7 18.65 -0.53 -23.35
N SER A 8 18.58 -1.86 -23.37
CA SER A 8 18.28 -2.61 -24.58
C SER A 8 16.78 -2.87 -24.71
N HIS A 9 16.27 -2.93 -25.94
CA HIS A 9 14.84 -3.17 -26.22
C HIS A 9 14.36 -4.55 -25.77
N ASP A 10 15.27 -5.51 -25.61
CA ASP A 10 14.99 -6.86 -25.10
C ASP A 10 15.00 -6.95 -23.58
N TRP A 11 15.34 -5.87 -22.87
CA TRP A 11 15.30 -5.86 -21.41
C TRP A 11 13.88 -5.84 -20.89
N THR A 12 13.71 -6.41 -19.70
CA THR A 12 12.49 -6.27 -18.90
C THR A 12 12.51 -5.00 -18.04
N GLY A 13 11.35 -4.60 -17.54
CA GLY A 13 11.25 -3.51 -16.58
C GLY A 13 12.09 -3.74 -15.31
N LEU A 14 12.26 -4.99 -14.86
CA LEU A 14 13.15 -5.29 -13.73
C LEU A 14 14.61 -4.96 -14.04
N GLN A 15 15.11 -5.39 -15.20
CA GLN A 15 16.50 -5.13 -15.61
C GLN A 15 16.77 -3.62 -15.73
N LEU A 16 15.79 -2.86 -16.24
CA LEU A 16 15.88 -1.40 -16.26
C LEU A 16 15.95 -0.81 -14.84
N LYS A 17 15.12 -1.30 -13.90
CA LYS A 17 15.15 -0.84 -12.51
C LYS A 17 16.49 -1.13 -11.82
N GLU A 18 17.07 -2.30 -12.07
CA GLU A 18 18.39 -2.68 -11.57
C GLU A 18 19.48 -1.75 -12.13
N ALA A 19 19.42 -1.41 -13.42
CA ALA A 19 20.34 -0.47 -14.05
C ALA A 19 20.19 0.96 -13.48
N ILE A 20 18.96 1.40 -13.22
CA ILE A 20 18.68 2.66 -12.51
C ILE A 20 19.22 2.62 -11.09
N GLN A 21 19.06 1.51 -10.36
CA GLN A 21 19.58 1.34 -9.00
C GLN A 21 21.09 1.50 -8.97
N ALA A 22 21.80 0.86 -9.90
CA ALA A 22 23.25 0.97 -10.02
C ALA A 22 23.73 2.41 -10.27
N SER A 23 22.88 3.25 -10.87
CA SER A 23 23.21 4.64 -11.26
C SER A 23 22.67 5.71 -10.31
N SER A 24 21.67 5.41 -9.49
CA SER A 24 20.92 6.39 -8.68
C SER A 24 20.84 6.07 -7.18
N GLU A 25 21.33 4.90 -6.75
CA GLU A 25 21.20 4.38 -5.39
C GLU A 25 19.74 4.18 -4.92
N VAL A 26 18.76 4.28 -5.82
CA VAL A 26 17.36 3.96 -5.52
C VAL A 26 17.14 2.46 -5.70
N GLU A 27 16.83 1.75 -4.62
CA GLU A 27 16.54 0.30 -4.65
C GLU A 27 15.44 -0.05 -5.68
N ALA A 28 15.73 -0.98 -6.59
CA ALA A 28 14.85 -1.42 -7.68
C ALA A 28 13.47 -1.84 -7.17
N SER A 29 13.41 -2.51 -6.02
CA SER A 29 12.17 -2.94 -5.35
C SER A 29 11.24 -1.78 -4.97
N THR A 30 11.81 -0.57 -4.80
CA THR A 30 11.08 0.66 -4.48
C THR A 30 10.76 1.49 -5.71
N GLN A 31 11.16 1.07 -6.91
CA GLN A 31 10.95 1.85 -8.12
C GLN A 31 9.61 1.49 -8.79
N ARG A 32 8.85 2.52 -9.17
CA ARG A 32 7.72 2.45 -10.10
C ARG A 32 8.05 3.35 -11.28
N LEU A 33 8.12 2.78 -12.48
CA LEU A 33 8.49 3.48 -13.71
C LEU A 33 7.23 3.78 -14.51
N VAL A 34 7.02 5.06 -14.85
CA VAL A 34 5.91 5.49 -15.68
C VAL A 34 6.47 6.15 -16.94
N LEU A 35 6.06 5.66 -18.10
CA LEU A 35 6.41 6.22 -19.40
C LEU A 35 5.73 7.59 -19.57
N GLY A 36 6.32 8.48 -20.37
CA GLY A 36 5.74 9.82 -20.63
C GLY A 36 4.28 9.84 -21.11
N SER A 37 3.77 8.74 -21.68
CA SER A 37 2.37 8.56 -22.08
C SER A 37 1.42 8.16 -20.94
N GLY A 38 1.91 7.95 -19.72
CA GLY A 38 1.15 7.55 -18.53
C GLY A 38 1.07 6.04 -18.27
N GLY A 39 1.66 5.21 -19.13
CA GLY A 39 1.72 3.76 -18.92
C GLY A 39 2.78 3.35 -17.89
N GLU A 40 2.45 2.48 -16.95
CA GLU A 40 3.42 1.89 -16.02
C GLU A 40 4.19 0.75 -16.68
N LEU A 41 5.53 0.77 -16.56
CA LEU A 41 6.39 -0.33 -16.95
C LEU A 41 6.58 -1.29 -15.76
N ARG A 42 5.96 -2.46 -15.83
CA ARG A 42 6.04 -3.51 -14.80
C ARG A 42 7.31 -4.34 -14.97
N ASP A 43 7.66 -5.09 -13.93
CA ASP A 43 8.91 -5.86 -13.87
C ASP A 43 9.06 -6.87 -15.02
N GLN A 44 7.95 -7.39 -15.53
CA GLN A 44 7.91 -8.42 -16.58
C GLN A 44 7.71 -7.84 -17.98
N ASP A 45 7.43 -6.53 -18.09
CA ASP A 45 7.17 -5.88 -19.36
C ASP A 45 8.50 -5.70 -20.12
N LEU A 46 8.50 -6.02 -21.42
CA LEU A 46 9.65 -5.74 -22.28
C LEU A 46 9.68 -4.27 -22.66
N ILE A 47 10.85 -3.64 -22.56
CA ILE A 47 11.05 -2.23 -22.92
C ILE A 47 10.62 -1.97 -24.37
N GLY A 48 11.06 -2.80 -25.32
CA GLY A 48 10.70 -2.63 -26.74
C GLY A 48 9.21 -2.77 -27.01
N SER A 49 8.47 -3.53 -26.18
CA SER A 49 7.00 -3.61 -26.30
C SER A 49 6.33 -2.34 -25.78
N ALA A 50 6.92 -1.69 -24.77
CA ALA A 50 6.35 -0.52 -24.13
C ALA A 50 6.71 0.80 -24.84
N LEU A 51 7.91 0.87 -25.44
CA LEU A 51 8.45 2.05 -26.13
C LEU A 51 8.41 1.94 -27.66
N GLY A 52 8.15 0.75 -28.22
CA GLY A 52 8.22 0.53 -29.67
C GLY A 52 9.63 0.74 -30.20
N ASN A 53 9.77 1.49 -31.30
CA ASN A 53 11.05 1.79 -31.94
C ASN A 53 11.72 3.08 -31.42
N ALA A 54 11.34 3.58 -30.25
CA ALA A 54 11.94 4.79 -29.70
C ALA A 54 13.42 4.56 -29.34
N GLU A 55 14.28 5.49 -29.75
CA GLU A 55 15.70 5.51 -29.39
C GLU A 55 15.95 6.22 -28.05
N GLU A 56 15.04 7.11 -27.65
CA GLU A 56 15.09 7.85 -26.38
C GLU A 56 13.67 7.98 -25.81
N ALA A 57 13.54 7.90 -24.48
CA ALA A 57 12.27 8.09 -23.80
C ALA A 57 12.46 8.66 -22.39
N ASP A 58 11.63 9.64 -22.04
CA ASP A 58 11.53 10.13 -20.67
C ASP A 58 10.72 9.17 -19.80
N LEU A 59 11.30 8.84 -18.64
CA LEU A 59 10.68 8.01 -17.62
C LEU A 59 10.47 8.81 -16.34
N LEU A 60 9.26 8.76 -15.81
CA LEU A 60 8.99 9.22 -14.46
C LEU A 60 9.30 8.07 -13.48
N LEU A 61 10.34 8.26 -12.68
CA LEU A 61 10.65 7.39 -11.54
C LEU A 61 9.83 7.85 -10.33
N ILE A 62 8.88 7.02 -9.92
CA ILE A 62 8.15 7.17 -8.66
C ILE A 62 8.79 6.22 -7.65
N ARG A 63 9.33 6.77 -6.56
CA ARG A 63 9.81 5.97 -5.42
C ARG A 63 8.62 5.56 -4.58
N LYS A 64 8.31 4.26 -4.57
CA LYS A 64 7.37 3.64 -3.65
C LYS A 64 7.78 3.94 -2.21
N GLY A 65 6.80 4.27 -1.38
CA GLY A 65 6.99 4.35 0.05
C GLY A 65 7.50 3.01 0.60
N ARG A 66 8.24 3.09 1.72
CA ARG A 66 8.86 1.93 2.37
C ARG A 66 7.87 0.79 2.67
N TYR A 67 6.60 1.13 2.90
CA TYR A 67 5.55 0.18 3.25
C TYR A 67 4.43 0.14 2.20
N ASP A 68 4.71 0.59 0.98
CA ASP A 68 3.75 0.47 -0.10
C ASP A 68 3.53 -1.01 -0.43
N GLY A 69 2.27 -1.41 -0.56
CA GLY A 69 1.92 -2.79 -0.86
C GLY A 69 0.51 -3.18 -0.44
N SER A 70 0.11 -4.38 -0.86
CA SER A 70 -1.16 -4.99 -0.49
C SER A 70 -1.00 -5.88 0.73
N TYR A 71 -1.93 -5.77 1.66
CA TYR A 71 -1.91 -6.40 2.96
C TYR A 71 -3.23 -7.11 3.25
N GLU A 72 -3.13 -8.15 4.06
CA GLU A 72 -4.28 -8.80 4.66
C GLU A 72 -4.22 -8.63 6.19
N ALA A 73 -5.41 -8.46 6.74
CA ALA A 73 -5.92 -8.28 8.07
C ALA A 73 -6.70 -9.46 8.65
N GLN A 74 -6.37 -10.19 9.70
CA GLN A 74 -7.36 -11.05 10.35
C GLN A 74 -7.62 -10.59 11.80
N PRO A 75 -8.35 -9.47 11.97
CA PRO A 75 -8.84 -9.10 13.28
C PRO A 75 -9.68 -10.22 13.90
N THR A 76 -9.41 -10.46 15.17
CA THR A 76 -10.15 -11.43 15.98
C THR A 76 -11.65 -11.17 15.85
N TRP A 77 -12.43 -12.22 15.55
CA TRP A 77 -13.90 -12.18 15.38
C TRP A 77 -14.46 -11.35 14.20
N ASN A 78 -13.61 -10.68 13.39
CA ASN A 78 -14.07 -9.74 12.36
C ASN A 78 -13.69 -10.13 10.93
N GLY A 79 -13.22 -11.37 10.74
CA GLY A 79 -12.91 -11.92 9.44
C GLY A 79 -11.68 -11.29 8.79
N LEU A 80 -11.46 -11.61 7.51
CA LEU A 80 -10.31 -11.13 6.75
C LEU A 80 -10.59 -9.71 6.21
N CYS A 81 -9.80 -8.73 6.62
CA CYS A 81 -9.71 -7.40 6.02
C CYS A 81 -8.59 -7.38 4.99
N LYS A 82 -8.79 -6.74 3.83
CA LYS A 82 -7.72 -6.50 2.86
C LYS A 82 -7.56 -5.00 2.65
N PHE A 83 -6.34 -4.52 2.49
CA PHE A 83 -6.07 -3.12 2.19
C PHE A 83 -4.75 -2.94 1.43
N GLU A 84 -4.58 -1.81 0.76
CA GLU A 84 -3.36 -1.43 0.05
C GLU A 84 -2.85 -0.09 0.57
N ILE A 85 -1.57 0.01 0.89
CA ILE A 85 -0.92 1.29 1.23
C ILE A 85 -0.15 1.77 -0.01
N ALA A 86 -0.36 3.03 -0.39
CA ALA A 86 0.42 3.71 -1.41
C ALA A 86 0.78 5.12 -0.90
N GLY A 87 2.03 5.27 -0.44
CA GLY A 87 2.56 6.49 0.16
C GLY A 87 1.82 6.86 1.45
N SER A 88 1.04 7.94 1.37
CA SER A 88 0.26 8.50 2.49
C SER A 88 -1.23 8.15 2.42
N THR A 89 -1.63 7.22 1.54
CA THR A 89 -3.03 6.82 1.37
C THR A 89 -3.16 5.30 1.53
N VAL A 90 -4.23 4.87 2.18
CA VAL A 90 -4.66 3.47 2.23
C VAL A 90 -5.95 3.29 1.42
N TYR A 91 -6.06 2.16 0.74
CA TYR A 91 -7.24 1.76 -0.04
C TYR A 91 -7.82 0.47 0.50
N ARG A 92 -9.15 0.39 0.59
CA ARG A 92 -9.91 -0.81 0.94
C ARG A 92 -11.15 -0.91 0.05
N GLY A 93 -11.03 -1.65 -1.05
CA GLY A 93 -12.05 -1.63 -2.11
C GLY A 93 -12.11 -0.23 -2.73
N GLU A 94 -13.30 0.37 -2.74
CA GLU A 94 -13.50 1.74 -3.23
C GLU A 94 -13.23 2.83 -2.16
N LEU A 95 -12.99 2.43 -0.91
CA LEU A 95 -12.73 3.37 0.19
C LEU A 95 -11.25 3.76 0.20
N SER A 96 -10.97 5.03 0.47
CA SER A 96 -9.62 5.55 0.67
C SER A 96 -9.54 6.41 1.93
N ALA A 97 -8.44 6.32 2.67
CA ALA A 97 -8.18 7.13 3.85
C ALA A 97 -6.71 7.60 3.91
N PRO A 98 -6.42 8.74 4.54
CA PRO A 98 -5.04 9.15 4.78
C PRO A 98 -4.36 8.24 5.82
N VAL A 99 -3.07 7.99 5.61
CA VAL A 99 -2.19 7.29 6.56
C VAL A 99 -1.46 8.33 7.40
N LEU A 100 -1.65 8.25 8.71
CA LEU A 100 -0.93 9.05 9.70
C LEU A 100 0.30 8.27 10.15
N TRP A 101 1.46 8.67 9.67
CA TRP A 101 2.75 8.10 10.08
C TRP A 101 3.20 8.70 11.41
N ASP A 102 3.75 7.86 12.28
CA ASP A 102 4.37 8.30 13.54
C ASP A 102 5.75 8.92 13.24
N GLU A 103 5.93 10.19 13.60
CA GLU A 103 7.17 10.93 13.37
C GLU A 103 8.36 10.38 14.18
N ALA A 104 8.10 9.81 15.36
CA ALA A 104 9.13 9.25 16.23
C ALA A 104 9.48 7.79 15.88
N ASN A 105 8.53 7.06 15.30
CA ASN A 105 8.77 5.70 14.82
C ASN A 105 8.20 5.51 13.40
N PRO A 106 9.03 5.60 12.35
CA PRO A 106 8.57 5.47 10.97
C PRO A 106 8.03 4.07 10.63
N ARG A 107 8.11 3.08 11.53
CA ARG A 107 7.45 1.77 11.36
C ARG A 107 6.02 1.76 11.89
N LYS A 108 5.53 2.85 12.47
CA LYS A 108 4.17 2.93 13.01
C LYS A 108 3.31 3.84 12.16
N CYS A 109 2.09 3.39 11.91
CA CYS A 109 1.09 4.20 11.26
C CYS A 109 -0.31 3.94 11.81
N LYS A 110 -1.18 4.90 11.55
CA LYS A 110 -2.60 4.84 11.86
C LYS A 110 -3.42 5.28 10.66
N PHE A 111 -4.49 4.56 10.38
CA PHE A 111 -5.49 5.00 9.41
C PHE A 111 -6.88 4.62 9.89
N THR A 112 -7.86 5.41 9.49
CA THR A 112 -9.26 5.21 9.85
C THR A 112 -10.11 5.37 8.60
N HIS A 113 -10.93 4.37 8.30
CA HIS A 113 -11.94 4.47 7.25
C HIS A 113 -13.34 4.35 7.82
N HIS A 114 -14.28 5.00 7.16
CA HIS A 114 -15.70 4.92 7.49
C HIS A 114 -16.38 3.87 6.61
N VAL A 115 -17.08 2.92 7.21
CA VAL A 115 -17.85 1.88 6.50
C VAL A 115 -19.32 2.00 6.79
N ASN A 116 -20.16 1.90 5.75
CA ASN A 116 -21.61 1.82 5.93
C ASN A 116 -21.96 0.45 6.54
N GLY A 117 -22.65 0.46 7.68
CA GLY A 117 -23.01 -0.76 8.40
C GLY A 117 -23.19 -0.54 9.89
N THR A 118 -23.73 -1.54 10.56
CA THR A 118 -23.93 -1.57 12.01
C THR A 118 -23.05 -2.66 12.60
N ALA A 119 -22.38 -2.39 13.72
CA ALA A 119 -21.62 -3.39 14.43
C ALA A 119 -22.59 -4.36 15.12
N GLU A 120 -22.27 -5.65 15.16
CA GLU A 120 -23.05 -6.63 15.93
C GLU A 120 -23.11 -6.21 17.41
N TRP A 121 -22.02 -5.66 17.94
CA TRP A 121 -22.00 -5.06 19.27
C TRP A 121 -22.95 -3.86 19.39
N ALA A 122 -22.91 -2.91 18.45
CA ALA A 122 -23.77 -1.72 18.50
C ALA A 122 -25.25 -2.11 18.46
N THR A 123 -25.60 -3.08 17.62
CA THR A 123 -26.96 -3.65 17.54
C THR A 123 -27.41 -4.23 18.89
N ARG A 124 -26.52 -4.91 19.61
CA ARG A 124 -26.83 -5.58 20.88
C ARG A 124 -26.78 -4.68 22.12
N HIS A 125 -25.99 -3.61 22.10
CA HIS A 125 -25.66 -2.84 23.31
C HIS A 125 -26.06 -1.36 23.30
N THR A 126 -26.44 -0.79 22.14
CA THR A 126 -26.85 0.63 22.05
C THR A 126 -28.36 0.83 22.01
N ASN A 127 -29.14 -0.26 22.10
CA ASN A 127 -30.60 -0.26 22.03
C ASN A 127 -31.16 0.45 20.76
N GLY A 128 -30.43 0.37 19.64
CA GLY A 128 -30.82 0.95 18.35
C GLY A 128 -30.50 2.44 18.16
N THR A 129 -29.65 3.05 19.00
CA THR A 129 -29.21 4.44 18.78
C THR A 129 -28.17 4.60 17.68
N HIS A 130 -27.51 3.49 17.30
CA HIS A 130 -26.69 3.43 16.08
C HIS A 130 -27.49 2.82 14.93
N THR A 131 -27.48 3.49 13.78
CA THR A 131 -28.19 3.08 12.56
C THR A 131 -27.17 2.74 11.47
N ALA A 132 -27.50 1.81 10.56
CA ALA A 132 -26.58 1.39 9.50
C ALA A 132 -26.14 2.58 8.60
N GLU A 133 -27.00 3.58 8.48
CA GLU A 133 -26.79 4.83 7.76
C GLU A 133 -25.75 5.74 8.43
N GLN A 134 -25.52 5.60 9.73
CA GLN A 134 -24.48 6.35 10.44
C GLN A 134 -23.08 5.75 10.25
N GLY A 135 -22.99 4.49 9.79
CA GLY A 135 -21.74 3.77 9.56
C GLY A 135 -20.82 3.68 10.77
N LEU A 136 -19.62 3.13 10.58
CA LEU A 136 -18.65 2.89 11.65
C LEU A 136 -17.27 3.32 11.20
N ASP A 137 -16.50 3.89 12.12
CA ASP A 137 -15.08 4.10 11.88
C ASP A 137 -14.32 2.85 12.27
N GLU A 138 -13.53 2.34 11.33
CA GLU A 138 -12.61 1.23 11.52
C GLU A 138 -11.20 1.79 11.49
N THR A 139 -10.54 1.72 12.65
CA THR A 139 -9.21 2.25 12.89
C THR A 139 -8.21 1.12 12.98
N PHE A 140 -7.11 1.26 12.23
CA PHE A 140 -5.97 0.37 12.26
C PHE A 140 -4.78 1.14 12.84
N GLU A 141 -4.14 0.55 13.85
CA GLU A 141 -2.89 1.03 14.44
C GLU A 141 -1.84 -0.05 14.21
N LEU A 142 -0.90 0.18 13.28
CA LEU A 142 0.04 -0.83 12.79
C LEU A 142 1.47 -0.51 13.21
N GLU A 143 2.27 -1.54 13.45
CA GLU A 143 3.72 -1.51 13.60
C GLU A 143 4.35 -2.56 12.68
N PHE A 144 5.10 -2.10 11.68
CA PHE A 144 5.81 -2.97 10.73
C PHE A 144 6.98 -3.68 11.41
N LEU A 145 7.12 -4.98 11.13
CA LEU A 145 8.11 -5.84 11.79
C LEU A 145 9.54 -5.63 11.24
N ALA A 146 9.67 -5.10 10.03
CA ALA A 146 10.92 -4.63 9.46
C ALA A 146 10.68 -3.43 8.54
N ASP A 147 11.76 -2.86 7.99
CA ASP A 147 11.69 -1.76 7.01
C ASP A 147 11.31 -2.23 5.59
N THR A 148 10.48 -3.27 5.51
CA THR A 148 10.00 -3.85 4.26
C THR A 148 8.54 -4.31 4.41
N PRO A 149 7.72 -4.24 3.34
CA PRO A 149 6.32 -4.67 3.40
C PRO A 149 6.18 -6.19 3.61
N GLN A 150 7.19 -6.99 3.23
CA GLN A 150 7.17 -8.46 3.34
C GLN A 150 7.27 -8.96 4.78
N ALA A 151 7.88 -8.18 5.67
CA ALA A 151 7.99 -8.57 7.07
C ALA A 151 6.64 -8.57 7.80
N GLY A 152 5.60 -7.98 7.19
CA GLY A 152 4.28 -7.86 7.79
C GLY A 152 4.26 -6.85 8.93
N PHE A 153 3.19 -6.87 9.71
CA PHE A 153 2.97 -5.96 10.82
C PHE A 153 2.25 -6.67 11.97
N ARG A 154 2.35 -6.04 13.14
CA ARG A 154 1.48 -6.30 14.29
C ARG A 154 0.70 -5.02 14.58
N GLY A 155 -0.46 -5.13 15.23
CA GLY A 155 -1.22 -3.93 15.50
C GLY A 155 -2.51 -4.16 16.24
N GLN A 156 -3.36 -3.14 16.19
CA GLN A 156 -4.70 -3.16 16.76
C GLN A 156 -5.71 -2.71 15.72
N PHE A 157 -6.87 -3.33 15.76
CA PHE A 157 -8.06 -2.94 15.04
C PHE A 157 -9.10 -2.48 16.05
N GLN A 158 -9.75 -1.37 15.76
CA GLN A 158 -10.81 -0.85 16.60
C GLN A 158 -11.96 -0.36 15.71
N ARG A 159 -13.18 -0.75 16.05
CA ARG A 159 -14.39 -0.14 15.50
C ARG A 159 -14.95 0.88 16.47
N SER A 160 -15.59 1.92 15.94
CA SER A 160 -16.49 2.75 16.73
C SER A 160 -17.46 1.84 17.49
N TYR A 161 -17.66 2.15 18.78
CA TYR A 161 -18.52 1.38 19.70
C TYR A 161 -18.01 -0.01 20.09
N GLU A 162 -16.86 -0.47 19.60
CA GLU A 162 -16.24 -1.74 20.03
C GLU A 162 -14.94 -1.49 20.81
N GLY A 163 -14.50 -2.53 21.53
CA GLY A 163 -13.17 -2.56 22.16
C GLY A 163 -12.06 -2.80 21.14
N LYS A 164 -10.81 -2.56 21.54
CA LYS A 164 -9.63 -2.85 20.72
C LYS A 164 -9.43 -4.36 20.57
N LEU A 165 -9.12 -4.80 19.35
CA LEU A 165 -8.83 -6.19 18.99
C LEU A 165 -7.41 -6.29 18.45
N ASP A 166 -6.69 -7.31 18.87
CA ASP A 166 -5.32 -7.53 18.41
C ASP A 166 -5.30 -8.02 16.95
N LEU A 167 -4.31 -7.53 16.21
CA LEU A 167 -4.00 -7.91 14.83
C LEU A 167 -2.62 -8.57 14.74
N GLN A 168 -2.56 -9.72 14.07
CA GLN A 168 -1.31 -10.35 13.61
C GLN A 168 -1.50 -10.85 12.18
N ILE A 169 -0.74 -10.32 11.20
CA ILE A 169 -0.78 -10.85 9.82
C ILE A 169 0.58 -10.77 9.11
N GLY A 170 0.86 -11.82 8.33
CA GLY A 170 1.87 -11.89 7.27
C GLY A 170 1.23 -11.93 5.87
N ARG A 171 1.95 -11.39 4.86
CA ARG A 171 1.51 -11.30 3.46
C ARG A 171 1.43 -12.69 2.80
N PHE A 172 0.51 -12.89 1.85
CA PHE A 172 0.59 -13.99 0.87
C PHE A 172 1.41 -13.60 -0.36
N CYS A 173 2.06 -14.61 -0.93
CA CYS A 173 2.95 -14.61 -2.09
C CYS A 173 2.35 -13.95 -3.34
#